data_AF-A0A2D6P892-F1
#
_entry.id   AF-A0A2D6P892-F1
#
_cell.length_a   1.000
_cell.length_b   1.000
_cell.length_c   1.000
_cell.angle_alpha   90.00
_cell.angle_beta   90.00
_cell.angle_gamma   90.00
#
_symmetry.space_group_name_H-M   'P 1'
#
loop_
_entity.id
_entity.type
_entity.pdbx_description
1 polymer ?
#
loop_
_entity_poly.entity_id
_entity_poly.type
_entity_poly.pdbx_seq_one_letter_code
_entity_poly.pdbx_strand_id
1 'polypeptide(L)'
;MKWKVTIIGTILLLLSSCVSTNQFLSMGGANGTKENLPVGIEVLLEMAGYCERVYDDGKEIDDNEFSYDVIQDRGVTIVIIRGTNNGRNVLTDLDARPFKDKKLGANLHRGFRDAAEKIRNDLIENHALEETVILTGHSLGGAVAQIIGLWLEDDAYEVQIYTFGSPSVMTEQLWMDGHFRVYLENDPVPFLPPFPYVHWGMRINAETLDWDEDHPIGDVTKIDARDHSIKEYIKILERHHNADR
;
A
#
# COMPACT_ATOMS: atom_id res chain seq x y z
N MET A 1 -2.01 -52.37 11.54
CA MET A 1 -2.45 -50.96 11.51
C MET A 1 -1.28 -50.10 11.06
N LYS A 2 -1.35 -49.50 9.87
CA LYS A 2 -0.29 -48.64 9.31
C LYS A 2 -0.66 -47.18 9.60
N TRP A 3 0.13 -46.49 10.40
CA TRP A 3 -0.01 -45.04 10.60
C TRP A 3 0.62 -44.32 9.41
N LYS A 4 -0.18 -43.55 8.67
CA LYS A 4 0.32 -42.58 7.70
C LYS A 4 0.57 -41.27 8.47
N VAL A 5 1.83 -40.88 8.60
CA VAL A 5 2.20 -39.53 9.02
C VAL A 5 2.08 -38.65 7.77
N THR A 6 1.06 -37.80 7.74
CA THR A 6 0.94 -36.75 6.73
C THR A 6 1.88 -35.62 7.15
N ILE A 7 3.02 -35.50 6.49
CA ILE A 7 3.90 -34.32 6.60
C ILE A 7 3.18 -33.19 5.86
N ILE A 8 2.55 -32.29 6.62
CA ILE A 8 2.10 -31.01 6.09
C ILE A 8 3.37 -30.17 5.95
N GLY A 9 3.88 -30.08 4.73
CA GLY A 9 5.03 -29.23 4.40
C GLY A 9 4.62 -27.77 4.50
N THR A 10 4.80 -27.16 5.67
CA THR A 10 4.85 -25.71 5.80
C THR A 10 6.11 -25.27 5.06
N ILE A 11 5.94 -24.68 3.88
CA ILE A 11 7.01 -24.02 3.16
C ILE A 11 7.36 -22.78 3.99
N LEU A 12 8.32 -22.93 4.91
CA LEU A 12 9.02 -21.80 5.49
C LEU A 12 9.84 -21.19 4.36
N LEU A 13 9.30 -20.16 3.71
CA LEU A 13 10.06 -19.25 2.87
C LEU A 13 11.05 -18.52 3.78
N LEU A 14 12.23 -19.11 3.96
CA LEU A 14 13.42 -18.42 4.45
C LEU A 14 13.87 -17.45 3.35
N LEU A 15 13.15 -16.33 3.20
CA LEU A 15 13.64 -15.18 2.46
C LEU A 15 14.78 -14.59 3.30
N SER A 16 16.00 -14.96 2.92
CA SER A 16 17.21 -14.26 3.34
C SER A 16 17.01 -12.78 3.06
N SER A 17 16.85 -12.00 4.13
CA SER A 17 16.73 -10.55 4.14
C SER A 17 18.02 -9.92 3.61
N CYS A 18 18.12 -9.80 2.29
CA CYS A 18 18.88 -8.76 1.63
C CYS A 18 17.84 -7.82 1.02
N VAL A 19 17.36 -6.89 1.85
CA VAL A 19 16.59 -5.73 1.41
C VAL A 19 17.38 -5.09 0.27
N SER A 20 16.77 -5.05 -0.91
CA SER A 20 17.35 -4.54 -2.16
C SER A 20 16.91 -3.09 -2.42
N THR A 21 16.64 -2.31 -1.38
CA THR A 21 15.97 -0.99 -1.51
C THR A 21 16.90 0.19 -1.80
N ASN A 22 18.11 -0.01 -2.30
CA ASN A 22 19.00 1.09 -2.69
C ASN A 22 18.73 1.65 -4.10
N GLN A 23 17.54 1.43 -4.65
CA GLN A 23 17.14 2.01 -5.92
C GLN A 23 15.81 2.74 -5.74
N PHE A 24 15.90 4.01 -5.32
CA PHE A 24 14.90 5.01 -5.70
C PHE A 24 14.84 5.04 -7.22
N LEU A 25 13.86 4.34 -7.80
CA LEU A 25 13.62 4.34 -9.24
C LEU A 25 12.60 5.44 -9.53
N SER A 26 13.09 6.65 -9.83
CA SER A 26 12.31 7.61 -10.60
C SER A 26 12.55 7.29 -12.08
N MET A 27 11.59 6.59 -12.69
CA MET A 27 11.51 6.45 -14.14
C MET A 27 10.35 7.30 -14.62
N GLY A 28 10.65 8.46 -15.22
CA GLY A 28 9.62 9.33 -15.78
C GLY A 28 8.88 8.69 -16.97
N GLY A 29 7.60 9.00 -17.12
CA GLY A 29 6.74 8.62 -18.26
C GLY A 29 5.26 8.67 -17.86
N ALA A 30 4.35 8.98 -18.79
CA ALA A 30 2.92 9.08 -18.47
C ALA A 30 2.21 7.71 -18.37
N ASN A 31 2.76 6.69 -19.04
CA ASN A 31 2.27 5.31 -19.03
C ASN A 31 3.33 4.34 -19.57
N GLY A 32 3.11 3.04 -19.35
CA GLY A 32 3.93 1.96 -19.85
C GLY A 32 3.36 0.58 -19.60
N THR A 33 4.18 -0.43 -19.88
CA THR A 33 3.85 -1.86 -19.82
C THR A 33 4.85 -2.58 -18.91
N LYS A 34 4.71 -3.91 -18.77
CA LYS A 34 5.65 -4.74 -18.02
C LYS A 34 7.13 -4.50 -18.40
N GLU A 35 7.41 -4.25 -19.68
CA GLU A 35 8.76 -4.11 -20.22
C GLU A 35 9.51 -2.87 -19.72
N ASN A 36 8.80 -1.85 -19.24
CA ASN A 36 9.38 -0.60 -18.72
C ASN A 36 8.82 -0.22 -17.34
N LEU A 37 8.48 -1.23 -16.53
CA LEU A 37 7.91 -1.03 -15.20
C LEU A 37 8.85 -0.14 -14.34
N PRO A 38 8.35 0.92 -13.70
CA PRO A 38 9.17 1.90 -12.98
C PRO A 38 9.67 1.38 -11.62
N VAL A 39 9.25 0.17 -11.22
CA VAL A 39 9.61 -0.51 -9.97
C VAL A 39 9.79 -2.00 -10.25
N GLY A 40 10.79 -2.64 -9.63
CA GLY A 40 11.01 -4.08 -9.74
C GLY A 40 9.87 -4.90 -9.13
N ILE A 41 9.50 -6.02 -9.76
CA ILE A 41 8.45 -6.93 -9.27
C ILE A 41 8.86 -7.49 -7.90
N GLU A 42 10.15 -7.73 -7.69
CA GLU A 42 10.72 -8.17 -6.41
C GLU A 42 10.47 -7.16 -5.28
N VAL A 43 10.52 -5.85 -5.57
CA VAL A 43 10.21 -4.80 -4.59
C VAL A 43 8.72 -4.81 -4.28
N LEU A 44 7.85 -4.92 -5.30
CA LEU A 44 6.41 -5.04 -5.09
C LEU A 44 6.06 -6.27 -4.25
N LEU A 45 6.71 -7.41 -4.49
CA LEU A 45 6.55 -8.64 -3.71
C LEU A 45 7.04 -8.48 -2.26
N GLU A 46 8.18 -7.82 -2.06
CA GLU A 46 8.71 -7.54 -0.72
C GLU A 46 7.72 -6.69 0.09
N MET A 47 7.22 -5.59 -0.51
CA MET A 47 6.26 -4.70 0.13
C MET A 47 4.90 -5.36 0.39
N ALA A 48 4.40 -6.17 -0.55
CA ALA A 48 3.17 -6.94 -0.37
C ALA A 48 3.33 -8.00 0.73
N GLY A 49 4.49 -8.65 0.79
CA GLY A 49 4.81 -9.63 1.83
C GLY A 49 4.88 -9.00 3.23
N TYR A 50 5.36 -7.77 3.37
CA TYR A 50 5.24 -7.03 4.63
C TYR A 50 3.77 -6.78 5.01
N CYS A 51 2.93 -6.37 4.05
CA CYS A 51 1.50 -6.19 4.28
C CYS A 51 0.80 -7.49 4.71
N GLU A 52 1.19 -8.64 4.18
CA GLU A 52 0.65 -9.93 4.63
C GLU A 52 1.02 -10.22 6.09
N ARG A 53 2.30 -10.04 6.47
CA ARG A 53 2.79 -10.36 7.83
C ARG A 53 2.13 -9.53 8.93
N VAL A 54 1.87 -8.24 8.68
CA VAL A 54 1.30 -7.37 9.71
C VAL A 54 -0.14 -7.74 10.08
N TYR A 55 -0.85 -8.52 9.24
CA TYR A 55 -2.15 -9.06 9.60
C TYR A 55 -2.10 -10.11 10.71
N ASP A 56 -0.97 -10.80 10.87
CA ASP A 56 -0.75 -11.82 11.90
C ASP A 56 -0.08 -11.23 13.17
N ASP A 57 0.83 -10.26 12.99
CA ASP A 57 1.78 -9.86 14.06
C ASP A 57 1.75 -8.35 14.46
N GLY A 58 0.91 -7.52 13.86
CA GLY A 58 0.94 -6.05 14.05
C GLY A 58 0.54 -5.54 15.44
N LYS A 59 1.16 -4.44 15.91
CA LYS A 59 0.83 -3.78 17.18
C LYS A 59 -0.49 -3.00 17.10
N GLU A 60 -1.53 -3.48 17.78
CA GLU A 60 -2.83 -2.79 17.83
C GLU A 60 -2.73 -1.44 18.55
N ILE A 61 -3.21 -0.37 17.91
CA ILE A 61 -3.50 0.91 18.56
C ILE A 61 -5.02 0.98 18.74
N ASP A 62 -5.46 1.47 19.90
CA ASP A 62 -6.85 1.63 20.38
C ASP A 62 -7.97 1.47 19.33
N ASP A 63 -9.00 0.68 19.69
CA ASP A 63 -10.18 0.28 18.91
C ASP A 63 -9.95 -0.69 17.71
N ASN A 64 -8.75 -1.27 17.55
CA ASN A 64 -8.44 -2.39 16.62
C ASN A 64 -8.67 -2.10 15.12
N GLU A 65 -8.86 -0.84 14.72
CA GLU A 65 -9.14 -0.51 13.32
C GLU A 65 -7.87 -0.41 12.46
N PHE A 66 -6.77 0.08 13.05
CA PHE A 66 -5.49 0.27 12.38
C PHE A 66 -4.32 -0.12 13.29
N SER A 67 -3.28 -0.67 12.70
CA SER A 67 -2.00 -0.91 13.38
C SER A 67 -0.83 -0.62 12.44
N TYR A 68 0.37 -0.52 13.00
CA TYR A 68 1.58 -0.47 12.20
C TYR A 68 2.70 -1.33 12.77
N ASP A 69 3.67 -1.63 11.91
CA ASP A 69 4.96 -2.17 12.29
C ASP A 69 6.08 -1.35 11.64
N VAL A 70 7.28 -1.41 12.23
CA VAL A 70 8.44 -0.63 11.76
C VAL A 70 9.65 -1.53 11.63
N ILE A 71 10.28 -1.47 10.46
CA ILE A 71 11.53 -2.16 10.17
C ILE A 71 12.57 -1.11 9.80
N GLN A 72 13.72 -1.13 10.46
CA GLN A 72 14.83 -0.24 10.14
C GLN A 72 16.00 -1.08 9.65
N ASP A 73 16.41 -0.87 8.41
CA ASP A 73 17.57 -1.55 7.81
C ASP A 73 18.39 -0.54 7.01
N ARG A 74 19.71 -0.52 7.24
CA ARG A 74 20.70 0.22 6.43
C ARG A 74 20.33 1.68 6.10
N GLY A 75 19.80 2.42 7.06
CA GLY A 75 19.45 3.85 6.87
C GLY A 75 18.10 4.08 6.18
N VAL A 76 17.26 3.06 6.12
CA VAL A 76 15.88 3.13 5.63
C VAL A 76 14.92 2.71 6.74
N THR A 77 13.86 3.48 6.95
CA THR A 77 12.74 3.08 7.80
C THR A 77 11.56 2.63 6.93
N ILE A 78 11.16 1.38 7.07
CA ILE A 78 9.97 0.82 6.42
C ILE A 78 8.83 0.81 7.45
N VAL A 79 7.77 1.55 7.16
CA VAL A 79 6.56 1.67 7.97
C VAL A 79 5.43 0.91 7.30
N ILE A 80 4.90 -0.08 8.00
CA ILE A 80 3.94 -1.03 7.43
C ILE A 80 2.61 -0.81 8.11
N ILE A 81 1.64 -0.25 7.40
CA ILE A 81 0.33 0.07 7.95
C ILE A 81 -0.66 -1.04 7.63
N ARG A 82 -1.21 -1.65 8.69
CA ARG A 82 -2.27 -2.64 8.60
C ARG A 82 -3.63 -1.95 8.60
N GLY A 83 -4.46 -2.27 7.62
CA GLY A 83 -5.90 -1.98 7.66
C GLY A 83 -6.69 -3.07 8.39
N THR A 84 -7.94 -2.80 8.73
CA THR A 84 -8.80 -3.79 9.40
C THR A 84 -9.17 -5.00 8.53
N ASN A 85 -9.38 -6.16 9.17
CA ASN A 85 -9.89 -7.38 8.54
C ASN A 85 -11.37 -7.23 8.08
N ASN A 86 -12.08 -6.23 8.58
CA ASN A 86 -13.45 -5.88 8.18
C ASN A 86 -13.49 -4.64 7.26
N GLY A 87 -12.46 -4.48 6.41
CA GLY A 87 -12.18 -3.26 5.65
C GLY A 87 -13.37 -2.64 4.91
N ARG A 88 -14.26 -3.45 4.30
CA ARG A 88 -15.44 -2.91 3.62
C ARG A 88 -16.45 -2.23 4.56
N ASN A 89 -16.70 -2.82 5.73
CA ASN A 89 -17.62 -2.24 6.70
C ASN A 89 -17.02 -0.96 7.29
N VAL A 90 -15.74 -1.01 7.67
CA VAL A 90 -15.05 0.15 8.23
C VAL A 90 -14.96 1.28 7.20
N LEU A 91 -14.65 0.98 5.94
CA LEU A 91 -14.62 1.98 4.86
C LEU A 91 -15.93 2.76 4.73
N THR A 92 -17.07 2.08 4.89
CA THR A 92 -18.39 2.73 4.81
C THR A 92 -18.76 3.51 6.08
N ASP A 93 -18.19 3.15 7.22
CA ASP A 93 -18.45 3.79 8.51
C ASP A 93 -17.53 5.00 8.76
N LEU A 94 -16.38 5.08 8.08
CA LEU A 94 -15.45 6.20 8.19
C LEU A 94 -16.07 7.51 7.67
N ASP A 95 -15.71 8.61 8.32
CA ASP A 95 -16.18 9.94 7.95
C ASP A 95 -15.54 10.41 6.63
N ALA A 96 -16.28 10.25 5.54
CA ALA A 96 -15.87 10.65 4.19
C ALA A 96 -16.08 12.13 3.88
N ARG A 97 -16.30 13.00 4.87
CA ARG A 97 -16.35 14.45 4.64
C ARG A 97 -14.94 14.95 4.31
N PRO A 98 -14.76 15.75 3.25
CA PRO A 98 -13.48 16.39 2.99
C PRO A 98 -13.05 17.27 4.17
N PHE A 99 -11.75 17.21 4.49
CA PHE A 99 -11.10 18.08 5.44
C PHE A 99 -9.93 18.78 4.75
N LYS A 100 -9.89 20.12 4.81
CA LYS A 100 -8.80 20.90 4.21
C LYS A 100 -7.56 20.77 5.09
N ASP A 101 -6.63 19.94 4.66
CA ASP A 101 -5.32 19.82 5.27
C ASP A 101 -4.50 21.08 4.95
N LYS A 102 -4.05 21.77 6.00
CA LYS A 102 -3.32 23.04 5.86
C LYS A 102 -1.89 22.85 5.38
N LYS A 103 -1.28 21.70 5.71
CA LYS A 103 0.10 21.37 5.40
C LYS A 103 0.21 21.06 3.91
N LEU A 104 -0.66 20.17 3.43
CA LEU A 104 -0.70 19.77 2.02
C LEU A 104 -1.44 20.75 1.12
N GLY A 105 -2.22 21.68 1.70
CA GLY A 105 -3.10 22.56 0.92
C GLY A 105 -4.17 21.80 0.15
N ALA A 106 -4.49 20.56 0.54
CA ALA A 106 -5.38 19.64 -0.17
C ALA A 106 -6.56 19.17 0.70
N ASN A 107 -7.65 18.76 0.07
CA ASN A 107 -8.81 18.19 0.77
C ASN A 107 -8.64 16.67 0.92
N LEU A 108 -8.49 16.21 2.16
CA LEU A 108 -8.33 14.79 2.52
C LEU A 108 -9.63 14.18 3.04
N HIS A 109 -9.76 12.87 2.91
CA HIS A 109 -10.79 12.09 3.59
C HIS A 109 -10.60 12.17 5.10
N ARG A 110 -11.57 12.72 5.84
CA ARG A 110 -11.41 12.97 7.28
C ARG A 110 -11.10 11.71 8.08
N GLY A 111 -11.83 10.62 7.85
CA GLY A 111 -11.59 9.35 8.55
C GLY A 111 -10.16 8.83 8.41
N PHE A 112 -9.64 8.75 7.18
CA PHE A 112 -8.25 8.36 6.94
C PHE A 112 -7.24 9.35 7.49
N ARG A 113 -7.52 10.66 7.38
CA ARG A 113 -6.65 11.71 7.95
C ARG A 113 -6.53 11.57 9.46
N ASP A 114 -7.63 11.33 10.16
CA ASP A 114 -7.64 11.21 11.62
C ASP A 114 -6.92 9.92 12.07
N ALA A 115 -7.09 8.82 11.34
CA ALA A 115 -6.31 7.60 11.56
C ALA A 115 -4.81 7.81 11.30
N ALA A 116 -4.45 8.49 10.21
CA ALA A 116 -3.08 8.83 9.88
C ALA A 116 -2.44 9.73 10.93
N GLU A 117 -3.17 10.70 11.49
CA GLU A 117 -2.64 11.59 12.54
C GLU A 117 -2.28 10.78 13.79
N LYS A 118 -3.16 9.88 14.23
CA LYS A 118 -2.89 9.00 15.37
C LYS A 118 -1.63 8.16 15.15
N ILE A 119 -1.54 7.46 14.02
CA ILE A 119 -0.40 6.59 13.71
C ILE A 119 0.88 7.41 13.56
N ARG A 120 0.85 8.51 12.81
CA ARG A 120 2.04 9.35 12.60
C ARG A 120 2.57 9.90 13.93
N ASN A 121 1.70 10.37 14.81
CA ASN A 121 2.11 10.93 16.10
C ASN A 121 2.75 9.85 16.97
N ASP A 122 2.17 8.66 17.05
CA ASP A 122 2.76 7.53 17.79
C ASP A 122 4.10 7.08 17.15
N LEU A 123 4.16 7.03 15.82
CA LEU A 123 5.37 6.67 15.07
C LEU A 123 6.53 7.62 15.38
N ILE A 124 6.33 8.94 15.28
CA ILE A 124 7.40 9.92 15.53
C ILE A 124 7.77 10.04 17.00
N GLU A 125 6.86 9.70 17.91
CA GLU A 125 7.13 9.70 19.35
C GLU A 125 7.97 8.49 19.77
N ASN A 126 7.71 7.32 19.17
CA ASN A 126 8.31 6.06 19.59
C ASN A 126 9.47 5.58 18.71
N HIS A 127 9.66 6.16 17.52
CA HIS A 127 10.68 5.73 16.56
C HIS A 127 11.49 6.92 16.03
N ALA A 128 12.82 6.77 16.03
CA ALA A 128 13.71 7.70 15.33
C ALA A 128 13.76 7.29 13.85
N LEU A 129 13.02 7.99 13.00
CA LEU A 129 12.97 7.70 11.56
C LEU A 129 14.31 8.04 10.89
N GLU A 130 14.69 7.20 9.93
CA GLU A 130 15.81 7.47 9.03
C GLU A 130 15.41 8.51 7.96
N GLU A 131 16.38 9.10 7.27
CA GLU A 131 16.15 10.11 6.21
C GLU A 131 15.26 9.56 5.08
N THR A 132 15.45 8.29 4.73
CA THR A 132 14.60 7.57 3.78
C THR A 132 13.51 6.79 4.53
N VAL A 133 12.25 7.05 4.15
CA VAL A 133 11.08 6.35 4.68
C VAL A 133 10.29 5.67 3.56
N ILE A 134 10.09 4.35 3.69
CA ILE A 134 9.21 3.58 2.81
C ILE A 134 7.93 3.30 3.57
N LEU A 135 6.78 3.69 3.03
CA LEU A 135 5.48 3.31 3.57
C LEU A 135 4.86 2.23 2.71
N THR A 136 4.31 1.20 3.35
CA THR A 136 3.52 0.18 2.66
C THR A 136 2.21 -0.10 3.38
N GLY A 137 1.17 -0.42 2.62
CA GLY A 137 -0.13 -0.74 3.19
C GLY A 137 -1.10 -1.35 2.19
N HIS A 138 -1.91 -2.28 2.69
CA HIS A 138 -3.01 -2.89 1.94
C HIS A 138 -4.36 -2.32 2.39
N SER A 139 -5.32 -2.19 1.47
CA SER A 139 -6.68 -1.73 1.79
C SER A 139 -6.66 -0.37 2.49
N LEU A 140 -7.40 -0.22 3.61
CA LEU A 140 -7.40 0.97 4.44
C LEU A 140 -6.02 1.34 4.99
N GLY A 141 -5.14 0.35 5.21
CA GLY A 141 -3.76 0.62 5.62
C GLY A 141 -2.99 1.38 4.54
N GLY A 142 -3.26 1.09 3.26
CA GLY A 142 -2.73 1.84 2.13
C GLY A 142 -3.22 3.30 2.12
N ALA A 143 -4.48 3.55 2.48
CA ALA A 143 -5.01 4.92 2.54
C ALA A 143 -4.34 5.75 3.64
N VAL A 144 -4.11 5.14 4.79
CA VAL A 144 -3.36 5.79 5.88
C VAL A 144 -1.90 5.99 5.49
N ALA A 145 -1.25 4.99 4.88
CA ALA A 145 0.13 5.09 4.38
C ALA A 145 0.32 6.26 3.39
N GLN A 146 -0.63 6.48 2.49
CA GLN A 146 -0.61 7.60 1.55
C GLN A 146 -0.55 8.97 2.27
N ILE A 147 -1.41 9.18 3.27
CA ILE A 147 -1.48 10.45 3.98
C ILE A 147 -0.23 10.68 4.83
N ILE A 148 0.25 9.64 5.52
CA ILE A 148 1.48 9.75 6.31
C ILE A 148 2.67 10.07 5.40
N GLY A 149 2.78 9.42 4.24
CA GLY A 149 3.85 9.68 3.28
C GLY A 149 3.86 11.12 2.79
N LEU A 150 2.71 11.67 2.40
CA LEU A 150 2.58 13.08 2.03
C LEU A 150 3.04 14.03 3.14
N TRP A 151 2.67 13.75 4.40
CA TRP A 151 3.10 14.56 5.53
C TRP A 151 4.59 14.44 5.84
N LEU A 152 5.20 13.26 5.67
CA LEU A 152 6.62 13.06 5.88
C LEU A 152 7.45 13.70 4.76
N GLU A 153 6.98 13.67 3.52
CA GLU A 153 7.66 14.38 2.44
C GLU A 153 7.64 15.90 2.67
N ASP A 154 6.53 16.47 3.14
CA ASP A 154 6.49 17.88 3.55
C ASP A 154 7.38 18.18 4.79
N ASP A 155 7.68 17.16 5.61
CA ASP A 155 8.71 17.24 6.67
C ASP A 155 10.15 17.03 6.14
N ALA A 156 10.34 16.98 4.82
CA ALA A 156 11.60 16.81 4.12
C ALA A 156 12.28 15.43 4.27
N TYR A 157 11.51 14.38 4.53
CA TYR A 157 11.98 12.99 4.37
C TYR A 157 11.98 12.57 2.89
N GLU A 158 12.88 11.66 2.51
CA GLU A 158 12.81 10.98 1.22
C GLU A 158 11.79 9.84 1.31
N VAL A 159 10.66 9.98 0.62
CA VAL A 159 9.52 9.06 0.80
C VAL A 159 9.29 8.18 -0.43
N GLN A 160 9.02 6.89 -0.21
CA GLN A 160 8.38 6.01 -1.21
C GLN A 160 7.14 5.39 -0.60
N ILE A 161 6.09 5.21 -1.40
CA ILE A 161 4.82 4.67 -0.93
C ILE A 161 4.40 3.51 -1.84
N TYR A 162 4.17 2.36 -1.25
CA TYR A 162 3.72 1.15 -1.93
C TYR A 162 2.36 0.74 -1.39
N THR A 163 1.31 0.86 -2.19
CA THR A 163 -0.03 0.49 -1.74
C THR A 163 -0.66 -0.59 -2.60
N PHE A 164 -1.46 -1.45 -1.95
CA PHE A 164 -2.13 -2.58 -2.60
C PHE A 164 -3.64 -2.49 -2.33
N GLY A 165 -4.44 -2.36 -3.38
CA GLY A 165 -5.89 -2.27 -3.24
C GLY A 165 -6.37 -1.06 -2.43
N SER A 166 -5.58 0.01 -2.36
CA SER A 166 -5.91 1.16 -1.50
C SER A 166 -7.04 2.02 -2.07
N PRO A 167 -7.97 2.52 -1.23
CA PRO A 167 -8.95 3.52 -1.65
C PRO A 167 -8.30 4.90 -1.88
N SER A 168 -9.04 5.79 -2.54
CA SER A 168 -8.68 7.19 -2.75
C SER A 168 -8.77 8.00 -1.46
N VAL A 169 -7.87 8.96 -1.25
CA VAL A 169 -7.78 9.71 0.02
C VAL A 169 -7.95 11.22 -0.10
N MET A 170 -8.01 11.75 -1.32
CA MET A 170 -8.03 13.19 -1.57
C MET A 170 -9.02 13.57 -2.68
N THR A 171 -9.44 14.83 -2.73
CA THR A 171 -10.35 15.34 -3.78
C THR A 171 -9.67 16.18 -4.85
N GLU A 172 -8.36 16.35 -4.75
CA GLU A 172 -7.52 17.16 -5.62
C GLU A 172 -6.31 16.30 -5.97
N GLN A 173 -5.91 16.21 -7.25
CA GLN A 173 -4.75 15.40 -7.63
C GLN A 173 -3.47 16.12 -7.23
N LEU A 174 -2.66 15.49 -6.37
CA LEU A 174 -1.29 15.90 -6.08
C LEU A 174 -0.34 15.06 -6.92
N TRP A 175 0.80 15.65 -7.30
CA TRP A 175 1.87 14.92 -7.96
C TRP A 175 3.07 14.82 -7.03
N MET A 176 3.48 13.59 -6.70
CA MET A 176 4.78 13.31 -6.12
C MET A 176 5.33 12.04 -6.76
N ASP A 177 6.64 12.04 -7.00
CA ASP A 177 7.33 10.86 -7.48
C ASP A 177 7.41 9.81 -6.34
N GLY A 178 7.56 8.53 -6.68
CA GLY A 178 7.78 7.48 -5.67
C GLY A 178 6.54 6.94 -4.97
N HIS A 179 5.32 7.29 -5.39
CA HIS A 179 4.09 6.63 -4.95
C HIS A 179 3.62 5.61 -6.00
N PHE A 180 3.69 4.32 -5.67
CA PHE A 180 3.27 3.19 -6.50
C PHE A 180 2.02 2.52 -5.91
N ARG A 181 0.91 2.58 -6.64
CA ARG A 181 -0.38 1.99 -6.27
C ARG A 181 -0.69 0.78 -7.14
N VAL A 182 -0.59 -0.40 -6.56
CA VAL A 182 -0.93 -1.66 -7.20
C VAL A 182 -2.43 -1.94 -7.03
N TYR A 183 -3.13 -2.19 -8.14
CA TYR A 183 -4.56 -2.47 -8.13
C TYR A 183 -4.92 -3.69 -9.00
N LEU A 184 -6.11 -4.23 -8.77
CA LEU A 184 -6.75 -5.23 -9.62
C LEU A 184 -8.06 -4.67 -10.18
N GLU A 185 -8.40 -4.98 -11.44
CA GLU A 185 -9.64 -4.48 -12.06
C GLU A 185 -10.90 -4.97 -11.34
N ASN A 186 -10.83 -6.16 -10.73
CA ASN A 186 -11.94 -6.76 -10.00
C ASN A 186 -12.02 -6.31 -8.53
N ASP A 187 -11.02 -5.59 -8.01
CA ASP A 187 -11.04 -5.09 -6.64
C ASP A 187 -11.87 -3.80 -6.53
N PRO A 188 -13.01 -3.76 -5.81
CA PRO A 188 -13.82 -2.56 -5.69
C PRO A 188 -13.23 -1.49 -4.78
N VAL A 189 -12.29 -1.81 -3.89
CA VAL A 189 -11.84 -0.85 -2.86
C VAL A 189 -11.09 0.34 -3.45
N PRO A 190 -10.22 0.18 -4.46
CA PRO A 190 -9.67 1.30 -5.21
C PRO A 190 -10.72 2.23 -5.85
N PHE A 191 -11.98 1.82 -6.01
CA PHE A 191 -13.02 2.68 -6.59
C PHE A 191 -13.83 3.44 -5.53
N LEU A 192 -13.39 3.38 -4.27
CA LEU A 192 -13.99 4.08 -3.14
C LEU A 192 -13.00 5.10 -2.54
N PRO A 193 -13.50 6.19 -1.94
CA PRO A 193 -14.88 6.66 -2.00
C PRO A 193 -15.23 7.16 -3.42
N PRO A 194 -16.54 7.30 -3.76
CA PRO A 194 -16.94 7.87 -5.04
C PRO A 194 -16.53 9.36 -5.13
N PHE A 195 -16.80 9.97 -6.28
CA PHE A 195 -16.63 11.41 -6.50
C PHE A 195 -17.08 12.24 -5.27
N PRO A 196 -16.29 13.22 -4.78
CA PRO A 196 -15.19 13.91 -5.47
C PRO A 196 -13.79 13.32 -5.24
N TYR A 197 -13.66 12.12 -4.68
CA TYR A 197 -12.34 11.55 -4.40
C TYR A 197 -11.64 11.05 -5.67
N VAL A 198 -10.35 11.34 -5.75
CA VAL A 198 -9.47 10.98 -6.86
C VAL A 198 -8.20 10.31 -6.35
N HIS A 199 -7.59 9.52 -7.22
CA HIS A 199 -6.28 8.93 -6.98
C HIS A 199 -5.15 9.89 -7.34
N TRP A 200 -3.94 9.54 -6.90
CA TRP A 200 -2.70 10.23 -7.21
C TRP A 200 -1.54 9.22 -7.25
N GLY A 201 -0.37 9.64 -7.74
CA GLY A 201 0.80 8.76 -7.92
C GLY A 201 0.67 7.79 -9.09
N MET A 202 1.63 6.87 -9.23
CA MET A 202 1.68 5.87 -10.29
C MET A 202 0.72 4.72 -10.01
N ARG A 203 -0.15 4.32 -10.94
CA ARG A 203 -0.95 3.11 -10.78
C ARG A 203 -0.37 1.95 -11.59
N ILE A 204 -0.39 0.74 -11.04
CA ILE A 204 0.13 -0.47 -11.67
C ILE A 204 -0.96 -1.54 -11.61
N ASN A 205 -1.38 -2.07 -12.75
CA ASN A 205 -2.30 -3.21 -12.80
C ASN A 205 -1.51 -4.47 -12.42
N ALA A 206 -1.88 -5.17 -11.35
CA ALA A 206 -1.11 -6.32 -10.92
C ALA A 206 -1.16 -7.49 -11.94
N GLU A 207 -2.24 -7.63 -12.72
CA GLU A 207 -2.41 -8.73 -13.69
C GLU A 207 -1.63 -8.54 -14.99
N THR A 208 -1.46 -7.29 -15.43
CA THR A 208 -0.78 -6.97 -16.70
C THR A 208 0.59 -6.32 -16.50
N LEU A 209 0.81 -5.70 -15.34
CA LEU A 209 1.93 -4.80 -15.04
C LEU A 209 1.97 -3.55 -15.94
N ASP A 210 0.86 -3.25 -16.62
CA ASP A 210 0.67 -1.96 -17.25
C ASP A 210 0.53 -0.88 -16.17
N TRP A 211 1.08 0.29 -16.46
CA TRP A 211 1.13 1.38 -15.51
C TRP A 211 0.82 2.72 -16.17
N ASP A 212 0.22 3.63 -15.40
CA ASP A 212 -0.18 4.96 -15.88
C ASP A 212 -0.29 5.99 -14.74
N GLU A 213 -0.16 7.26 -15.11
CA GLU A 213 -0.32 8.42 -14.22
C GLU A 213 -1.72 9.07 -14.33
N ASP A 214 -2.46 8.77 -15.40
CA ASP A 214 -3.68 9.48 -15.83
C ASP A 214 -4.96 9.03 -15.09
N HIS A 215 -4.89 7.96 -14.30
CA HIS A 215 -5.99 7.42 -13.48
C HIS A 215 -7.37 7.38 -14.17
N PRO A 216 -7.50 6.78 -15.37
CA PRO A 216 -8.79 6.69 -16.04
C PRO A 216 -9.80 5.95 -15.14
N ILE A 217 -11.03 6.48 -15.07
CA ILE A 217 -12.14 5.82 -14.38
C ILE A 217 -12.31 4.42 -14.99
N GLY A 218 -12.04 3.40 -14.20
CA GLY A 218 -12.08 2.01 -14.65
C GLY A 218 -13.49 1.57 -15.04
N ASP A 219 -13.57 0.50 -15.82
CA ASP A 219 -14.84 -0.11 -16.20
C ASP A 219 -15.49 -0.79 -14.99
N VAL A 220 -16.43 -0.09 -14.37
CA VAL A 220 -17.18 -0.56 -13.19
C VAL A 220 -17.98 -1.85 -13.42
N THR A 221 -18.12 -2.30 -14.68
CA THR A 221 -18.81 -3.55 -15.02
C THR A 221 -17.97 -4.80 -14.78
N LYS A 222 -16.66 -4.66 -14.57
CA LYS A 222 -15.72 -5.77 -14.29
C LYS A 222 -15.50 -6.04 -12.80
N ILE A 223 -16.14 -5.29 -11.92
CA ILE A 223 -16.01 -5.42 -10.47
C ILE A 223 -16.72 -6.72 -10.02
N ASP A 224 -15.96 -7.78 -9.79
CA ASP A 224 -16.40 -8.97 -9.05
C ASP A 224 -15.64 -8.99 -7.72
N ALA A 225 -16.36 -8.93 -6.59
CA ALA A 225 -15.82 -8.70 -5.24
C ALA A 225 -14.94 -9.84 -4.67
N ARG A 226 -14.30 -10.64 -5.54
CA ARG A 226 -13.78 -11.97 -5.24
C ARG A 226 -12.35 -12.08 -4.74
N ASP A 227 -11.53 -11.03 -4.67
CA ASP A 227 -10.33 -11.11 -3.81
C ASP A 227 -9.66 -9.75 -3.53
N HIS A 228 -10.23 -8.97 -2.61
CA HIS A 228 -9.55 -7.82 -2.00
C HIS A 228 -8.53 -8.26 -0.93
N SER A 229 -7.88 -9.40 -1.14
CA SER A 229 -6.91 -9.97 -0.20
C SER A 229 -5.51 -9.70 -0.70
N ILE A 230 -4.62 -9.24 0.19
CA ILE A 230 -3.19 -9.08 -0.13
C ILE A 230 -2.57 -10.36 -0.69
N LYS A 231 -3.09 -11.54 -0.31
CA LYS A 231 -2.62 -12.83 -0.83
C LYS A 231 -2.87 -13.00 -2.32
N GLU A 232 -3.96 -12.43 -2.87
CA GLU A 232 -4.21 -12.51 -4.31
C GLU A 232 -3.25 -11.60 -5.09
N TYR A 233 -2.97 -10.40 -4.56
CA TYR A 233 -1.92 -9.52 -5.11
C TYR A 233 -0.56 -10.23 -5.14
N ILE A 234 -0.13 -10.85 -4.02
CA ILE A 234 1.11 -11.63 -3.95
C ILE A 234 1.11 -12.75 -4.97
N LYS A 235 0.06 -13.58 -5.01
CA LYS A 235 -0.06 -14.71 -5.94
C LYS A 235 0.00 -14.29 -7.41
N ILE A 236 -0.54 -13.12 -7.76
CA ILE A 236 -0.47 -12.59 -9.12
C ILE A 236 0.96 -12.13 -9.44
N LEU A 237 1.57 -11.32 -8.56
CA LEU A 237 2.94 -10.83 -8.75
C LEU A 237 3.96 -11.97 -8.80
N GLU A 238 3.80 -13.02 -8.00
CA GLU A 238 4.63 -14.22 -8.03
C GLU A 238 4.54 -14.95 -9.37
N ARG A 239 3.38 -14.94 -10.04
CA ARG A 239 3.25 -15.52 -11.39
C ARG A 239 4.11 -14.76 -12.40
N HIS A 240 4.15 -13.43 -12.33
CA HIS A 240 5.03 -12.64 -13.20
C HIS A 240 6.51 -12.90 -12.89
N HIS A 241 6.89 -12.87 -11.61
CA HIS A 241 8.27 -13.09 -11.16
C HIS A 241 8.82 -14.45 -11.56
N ASN A 242 8.00 -15.50 -11.47
CA ASN A 242 8.39 -16.86 -11.84
C ASN A 242 8.44 -17.08 -13.36
N ALA A 243 7.72 -16.27 -14.15
CA ALA A 243 7.74 -16.36 -15.61
C ALA A 243 8.98 -15.69 -16.24
N ASP A 244 9.63 -14.77 -15.52
CA ASP A 244 10.83 -14.05 -15.98
C ASP A 244 12.14 -14.71 -15.56
N ARG A 245 12.09 -15.87 -14.90
CA ARG A 245 13.23 -16.71 -14.50
C ARG A 245 13.42 -17.91 -15.42
#